data_AF-A0A9E3V1Z0-F1
#
_entry.id   AF-A0A9E3V1Z0-F1
#
_cell.length_a   1.000
_cell.length_b   1.000
_cell.length_c   1.000
_cell.angle_alpha   90.00
_cell.angle_beta   90.00
_cell.angle_gamma   90.00
#
_symmetry.space_group_name_H-M   'P 1'
#
loop_
_entity.id
_entity.type
_entity.pdbx_description
1 polymer ?
#
loop_
_entity_poly.entity_id
_entity_poly.type
_entity_poly.pdbx_seq_one_letter_code
_entity_poly.pdbx_strand_id
1 'polypeptide(L)'
;MPETLGQAGLVLPLPARLTPQTRRLPTAEEVAPWVAAILRLWDEAAFYEEHRRRAWAESRRWAPEVLEPQYVQFFADLRPSAVPGPPLVRP
;
A
#
# COMPACT_ATOMS: atom_id res chain seq x y z
N MET A 1 2.75 -0.96 -2.72
CA MET A 1 2.39 -0.51 -1.36
C MET A 1 1.46 -1.55 -0.75
N PRO A 2 1.59 -1.96 0.51
CA PRO A 2 0.68 -2.94 1.13
C PRO A 2 -0.79 -2.57 1.00
N GLU A 3 -1.09 -1.27 1.14
CA GLU A 3 -2.42 -0.68 1.05
C GLU A 3 -3.05 -0.87 -0.32
N THR A 4 -2.26 -1.07 -1.39
CA THR A 4 -2.75 -1.34 -2.75
C THR A 4 -2.99 -2.81 -3.02
N LEU A 5 -2.38 -3.71 -2.24
CA LEU A 5 -2.52 -5.16 -2.39
C LEU A 5 -3.50 -5.80 -1.40
N GLY A 6 -4.07 -5.04 -0.46
CA GLY A 6 -5.02 -5.58 0.51
C GLY A 6 -4.35 -6.69 1.33
N GLN A 7 -4.98 -7.86 1.40
CA GLN A 7 -4.42 -9.05 2.08
C GLN A 7 -3.60 -9.95 1.14
N ALA A 8 -3.36 -9.54 -0.11
CA ALA A 8 -2.60 -10.32 -1.08
C ALA A 8 -1.08 -10.12 -0.98
N GLY A 9 -0.62 -9.08 -0.28
CA GLY A 9 0.80 -8.81 -0.06
C GLY A 9 1.37 -9.55 1.16
N LEU A 10 2.69 -9.75 1.16
CA LEU A 10 3.42 -10.14 2.36
C LEU A 10 3.86 -8.88 3.11
N VAL A 11 3.34 -8.69 4.32
CA VAL A 11 3.72 -7.58 5.20
C VAL A 11 4.65 -8.11 6.27
N LEU A 12 5.91 -7.72 6.18
CA LEU A 12 6.91 -8.01 7.19
C LEU A 12 7.21 -6.71 7.95
N PRO A 13 7.27 -6.73 9.28
CA PRO A 13 7.53 -5.53 10.06
C PRO A 13 8.99 -5.10 9.88
N LEU A 14 9.22 -3.79 9.94
CA LEU A 14 10.57 -3.28 10.13
C LEU A 14 11.05 -3.63 11.55
N PRO A 15 12.36 -3.89 11.74
CA PRO A 15 12.93 -4.02 13.07
C PRO A 15 12.60 -2.81 13.94
N ALA A 16 12.14 -3.04 15.17
CA ALA A 16 11.61 -1.99 16.06
C ALA A 16 12.62 -0.85 16.35
N ARG A 17 13.93 -1.13 16.24
CA ARG A 17 14.99 -0.13 16.42
C ARG A 17 15.15 0.85 15.25
N LEU A 18 14.51 0.60 14.11
CA LEU A 18 14.57 1.48 12.96
C LEU A 18 13.52 2.58 13.12
N THR A 19 13.99 3.80 13.33
CA THR A 19 13.17 5.01 13.36
C THR A 19 13.65 5.97 12.26
N PRO A 20 12.92 7.06 11.98
CA PRO A 20 13.37 8.07 11.02
C PRO A 20 14.74 8.70 11.35
N GLN A 21 15.18 8.61 12.61
CA GLN A 21 16.47 9.13 13.07
C GLN A 21 17.60 8.08 12.98
N THR A 22 17.27 6.81 12.78
CA THR A 22 18.25 5.73 12.74
C THR A 22 19.07 5.80 11.46
N ARG A 23 20.39 5.99 11.59
CA ARG A 23 21.34 5.95 10.46
C ARG A 23 22.09 4.62 10.31
N ARG A 24 21.93 3.72 11.29
CA ARG A 24 22.57 2.40 11.26
C ARG A 24 21.70 1.42 10.48
N LEU A 25 22.29 0.86 9.42
CA LEU A 25 21.65 -0.14 8.56
C LEU A 25 21.14 -1.37 9.37
N PRO A 26 20.10 -2.06 8.89
CA PRO A 26 19.69 -3.34 9.44
C PRO A 26 20.80 -4.39 9.25
N THR A 27 20.87 -5.36 10.15
CA THR A 27 21.77 -6.51 10.04
C THR A 27 21.21 -7.54 9.06
N ALA A 28 22.04 -8.50 8.64
CA ALA A 28 21.60 -9.62 7.81
C ALA A 28 20.46 -10.42 8.46
N GLU A 29 20.55 -10.68 9.76
CA GLU A 29 19.53 -11.41 10.53
C GLU A 29 18.19 -10.67 10.54
N GLU A 30 18.23 -9.33 10.67
CA GLU A 30 17.03 -8.50 10.68
C GLU A 30 16.32 -8.47 9.32
N VAL A 31 17.07 -8.57 8.22
CA VAL A 31 16.49 -8.62 6.85
C VAL A 31 16.22 -10.03 6.36
N ALA A 32 16.71 -11.07 7.04
CA ALA A 32 16.58 -12.47 6.62
C ALA A 32 15.13 -12.89 6.31
N PRO A 33 14.10 -12.48 7.08
CA PRO A 33 12.71 -12.82 6.75
C PRO A 33 12.26 -12.28 5.39
N TRP A 34 12.72 -11.08 5.02
CA TRP A 34 12.41 -10.46 3.73
C TRP A 34 13.07 -11.22 2.59
N VAL A 35 14.35 -11.56 2.73
CA VAL A 35 15.09 -12.36 1.74
C VAL A 35 14.43 -13.72 1.56
N ALA A 36 14.08 -14.40 2.66
CA ALA A 36 13.39 -15.68 2.61
C ALA A 36 12.04 -15.60 1.88
N ALA A 37 11.23 -14.57 2.15
CA ALA A 37 9.96 -14.36 1.46
C ALA A 37 10.14 -14.13 -0.05
N ILE A 38 11.16 -13.36 -0.44
CA ILE A 38 11.49 -13.08 -1.84
C ILE A 38 11.96 -14.34 -2.55
N LEU A 39 12.88 -15.10 -1.95
CA LEU A 39 13.35 -16.38 -2.49
C LEU A 39 12.17 -17.35 -2.65
N ARG A 40 11.29 -17.43 -1.65
CA ARG A 40 10.10 -18.28 -1.71
C ARG A 40 9.18 -17.91 -2.87
N LEU A 41 8.97 -16.62 -3.13
CA LEU A 41 8.20 -16.16 -4.29
C LEU A 41 8.85 -16.51 -5.63
N TRP A 42 10.18 -16.63 -5.68
CA TRP A 42 10.90 -17.00 -6.90
C TRP A 42 10.98 -18.52 -7.11
N ASP A 43 11.26 -19.25 -6.05
CA ASP A 43 11.64 -20.66 -6.12
C ASP A 43 10.42 -21.60 -5.96
N GLU A 44 9.38 -21.19 -5.25
CA GLU A 44 8.16 -21.99 -5.04
C GLU A 44 7.03 -21.54 -5.99
N ALA A 45 6.95 -22.15 -7.18
CA ALA A 45 5.95 -21.81 -8.20
C ALA A 45 4.50 -21.82 -7.67
N ALA A 46 4.14 -22.79 -6.83
CA ALA A 46 2.80 -22.85 -6.23
C ALA A 46 2.52 -21.68 -5.27
N PHE A 47 3.53 -21.26 -4.51
CA PHE A 47 3.43 -20.13 -3.60
C PHE A 47 3.28 -18.82 -4.39
N TYR A 48 4.05 -18.67 -5.47
CA TYR A 48 3.94 -17.56 -6.41
C TYR A 48 2.55 -17.46 -7.02
N GLU A 49 2.05 -18.55 -7.61
CA GLU A 49 0.76 -18.55 -8.31
C GLU A 49 -0.40 -18.20 -7.38
N GLU A 50 -0.37 -18.69 -6.13
CA GLU A 50 -1.37 -18.32 -5.14
C GLU A 50 -1.34 -16.82 -4.79
N HIS A 51 -0.15 -16.24 -4.60
CA HIS A 51 -0.02 -14.80 -4.33
C HIS A 51 -0.40 -13.96 -5.55
N ARG A 52 -0.04 -14.41 -6.76
CA ARG A 52 -0.44 -13.77 -8.02
C ARG A 52 -1.96 -13.74 -8.17
N ARG A 53 -2.63 -14.86 -7.91
CA ARG A 53 -4.09 -14.97 -7.95
C ARG A 53 -4.77 -14.01 -6.97
N ARG A 54 -4.28 -13.96 -5.72
CA ARG A 54 -4.79 -13.04 -4.70
C ARG A 54 -4.58 -11.58 -5.10
N ALA A 55 -3.38 -11.24 -5.57
CA ALA A 55 -3.05 -9.87 -5.98
C ALA A 55 -3.91 -9.42 -7.16
N TRP A 56 -4.18 -10.32 -8.11
CA TRP A 56 -5.08 -10.07 -9.22
C TRP A 56 -6.53 -9.85 -8.77
N ALA A 57 -7.02 -10.63 -7.80
CA ALA A 57 -8.36 -10.41 -7.25
C ALA A 57 -8.46 -9.05 -6.53
N GLU A 58 -7.46 -8.71 -5.70
CA GLU A 58 -7.41 -7.47 -4.93
C GLU A 58 -7.19 -6.23 -5.81
N SER A 59 -6.57 -6.36 -6.99
CA SER A 59 -6.39 -5.23 -7.90
C SER A 59 -7.73 -4.70 -8.44
N ARG A 60 -8.77 -5.56 -8.51
CA ARG A 60 -10.09 -5.20 -9.05
C ARG A 60 -10.79 -4.09 -8.27
N ARG A 61 -10.47 -3.88 -6.99
CA ARG A 61 -11.05 -2.77 -6.20
C ARG A 61 -10.59 -1.39 -6.69
N TRP A 62 -9.50 -1.35 -7.46
CA TRP A 62 -8.98 -0.13 -8.07
C TRP A 62 -9.48 0.06 -9.50
N ALA A 63 -10.37 -0.80 -10.00
CA ALA A 63 -10.94 -0.66 -11.33
C ALA A 63 -11.77 0.64 -11.43
N PRO A 64 -11.74 1.35 -12.56
CA PRO A 64 -12.49 2.59 -12.75
C PRO A 64 -13.98 2.44 -12.40
N GLU A 65 -14.59 1.32 -12.79
CA GLU A 65 -15.99 1.02 -12.55
C GLU A 65 -16.34 0.91 -11.06
N VAL A 66 -15.35 0.65 -10.20
CA VAL A 66 -15.48 0.59 -8.74
C VAL A 66 -15.21 1.95 -8.12
N LEU A 67 -14.17 2.65 -8.56
CA LEU A 67 -13.73 3.91 -7.95
C LEU A 67 -14.58 5.11 -8.38
N GLU A 68 -14.94 5.23 -9.66
CA GLU A 68 -15.66 6.38 -10.19
C GLU A 68 -16.95 6.68 -9.42
N PRO A 69 -17.85 5.69 -9.15
CA PRO A 69 -19.06 5.95 -8.40
C PRO A 69 -18.78 6.43 -6.96
N GLN A 70 -17.73 5.91 -6.32
CA GLN A 70 -17.35 6.28 -4.95
C GLN A 70 -16.88 7.73 -4.88
N TYR A 71 -16.05 8.15 -5.85
CA TYR A 71 -15.58 9.53 -5.92
C TYR A 71 -16.70 10.49 -6.31
N VAL A 72 -17.57 10.12 -7.27
CA VAL A 72 -18.75 10.94 -7.61
C VAL A 72 -19.63 11.15 -6.39
N GLN A 73 -19.93 10.08 -5.64
CA GLN A 73 -20.71 10.18 -4.42
C GLN A 73 -20.02 11.06 -3.38
N PHE A 74 -18.73 10.84 -3.13
CA PHE A 74 -17.95 11.65 -2.20
C PHE A 74 -18.04 13.14 -2.54
N PHE A 75 -17.84 13.52 -3.81
CA PHE A 75 -17.92 14.92 -4.24
C PHE A 75 -19.35 15.48 -4.20
N ALA A 76 -20.37 14.67 -4.50
CA ALA A 76 -21.76 15.08 -4.37
C ALA A 76 -22.16 15.38 -2.91
N ASP A 77 -21.56 14.66 -1.96
CA ASP A 77 -21.81 14.83 -0.53
C ASP A 77 -21.00 15.98 0.10
N LEU A 78 -20.01 16.53 -0.60
CA LEU A 78 -19.27 17.69 -0.13
C LEU A 78 -20.19 18.91 -0.06
N ARG A 79 -20.49 19.35 1.16
CA ARG A 79 -21.12 20.65 1.38
C ARG A 79 -20.05 21.75 1.32
N PRO A 80 -20.31 22.89 0.65
CA PRO A 80 -19.45 24.05 0.75
C PRO A 80 -19.28 24.48 2.20
N SER A 81 -18.03 24.64 2.65
CA SER A 81 -17.76 25.28 3.93
C SER A 81 -18.14 26.76 3.84
N ALA A 82 -18.91 27.26 4.81
CA ALA A 82 -19.25 28.68 4.93
C ALA A 82 -18.07 29.53 5.43
N VAL A 83 -16.92 28.91 5.72
CA VAL A 83 -15.72 29.61 6.18
C VAL A 83 -14.96 30.12 4.95
N PRO A 84 -14.76 31.44 4.80
CA PRO A 84 -13.91 31.99 3.75
C PRO A 84 -12.52 31.35 3.84
N GLY A 85 -12.10 30.67 2.78
CA GLY A 85 -10.75 30.15 2.68
C GLY A 85 -9.71 31.28 2.77
N PRO A 86 -8.50 31.00 3.27
CA PRO A 86 -7.43 32.00 3.29
C PRO A 86 -7.20 32.55 1.87
N PRO A 87 -6.86 33.85 1.74
CA PRO A 87 -6.71 34.49 0.44
C PRO A 87 -5.70 33.71 -0.42
N LEU A 88 -6.13 33.33 -1.63
CA LEU A 88 -5.27 32.72 -2.62
C LEU A 88 -4.15 33.70 -2.96
N VAL A 89 -2.93 33.39 -2.54
CA VAL A 89 -1.73 34.12 -2.97
C VAL A 89 -1.55 33.83 -4.45
N ARG A 90 -1.89 34.80 -5.29
CA ARG A 90 -1.57 34.77 -6.72
C ARG A 90 -0.06 35.08 -6.90
N PRO A 91 0.63 34.41 -7.83
CA PRO A 91 2.03 34.68 -8.14
C PRO A 91 2.23 36.08 -8.74
#